data_AF-A0A8T5P0A6-F1
#
_entry.id   AF-A0A8T5P0A6-F1
#
_cell.length_a   1.000
_cell.length_b   1.000
_cell.length_c   1.000
_cell.angle_alpha   90.00
_cell.angle_beta   90.00
_cell.angle_gamma   90.00
#
_symmetry.space_group_name_H-M   'P 1'
#
loop_
_entity.id
_entity.type
_entity.pdbx_description
1 polymer ?
#
loop_
_entity_poly.entity_id
_entity_poly.type
_entity_poly.pdbx_seq_one_letter_code
_entity_poly.pdbx_strand_id
1 'polypeptide(L)'
;AGIGKQLFIAMFNLAQSATGEFIGVVPALFDNILRGNISFGALSIYILPLLATFLVFALVVYGQALRVEIPLAFGAFRGFGRKWPLKFIYTSVMPVILTAAVLINIEVWARLIAKTAVEGTSKMCGLLGCYEGNQAVSGIVHYITPPHQFMFNIINLNFIPDEIIRVITYTLFMVVGSTVFSLFWVNTSGMDARSVANQILRSGMQIPGFRRDPRIIESVLQRYITPLAILGGAFVGLLASIADFSGSIVRGTGLLLTVMIIYQMYEQLAMQHLEDMNPMVRKFFEK
;
A
#
# COMPACT_ATOMS: atom_id res chain seq x y z
N ALA A 1 -12.61 -6.95 4.13
CA ALA A 1 -13.41 -7.27 5.34
C ALA A 1 -12.59 -7.29 6.63
N GLY A 2 -11.49 -8.07 6.72
CA GLY A 2 -10.72 -8.22 7.96
C GLY A 2 -10.12 -6.94 8.55
N ILE A 3 -9.47 -6.12 7.72
CA ILE A 3 -8.83 -4.86 8.16
C ILE A 3 -9.88 -3.81 8.56
N GLY A 4 -10.98 -3.69 7.82
CA GLY A 4 -12.10 -2.81 8.20
C GLY A 4 -12.72 -3.19 9.55
N LYS A 5 -12.85 -4.49 9.84
CA LYS A 5 -13.27 -4.98 11.16
C LYS A 5 -12.24 -4.61 12.23
N GLN A 6 -10.95 -4.79 11.98
CA GLN A 6 -9.89 -4.42 12.93
C GLN A 6 -9.87 -2.92 13.21
N LEU A 7 -10.04 -2.08 12.18
CA LEU A 7 -10.11 -0.62 12.32
C LEU A 7 -11.34 -0.22 13.15
N PHE A 8 -12.50 -0.79 12.85
CA PHE A 8 -13.73 -0.50 13.60
C PHE A 8 -13.61 -0.92 15.06
N ILE A 9 -13.08 -2.12 15.34
CA ILE A 9 -12.85 -2.60 16.70
C ILE A 9 -11.82 -1.71 17.39
N ALA A 10 -10.69 -1.40 16.76
CA ALA A 10 -9.66 -0.57 17.38
C ALA A 10 -10.13 0.86 17.67
N MET A 11 -11.04 1.42 16.86
CA MET A 11 -11.60 2.76 17.11
C MET A 11 -12.74 2.78 18.13
N PHE A 12 -13.66 1.81 18.06
CA PHE A 12 -14.94 1.86 18.78
C PHE A 12 -15.15 0.76 19.82
N ASN A 13 -14.13 -0.03 20.15
CA ASN A 13 -14.26 -1.02 21.21
C ASN A 13 -14.50 -0.36 22.58
N LEU A 14 -15.66 -0.64 23.16
CA LEU A 14 -16.09 -0.16 24.48
C LEU A 14 -15.64 -1.08 25.63
N ALA A 15 -14.91 -2.15 25.34
CA ALA A 15 -14.34 -3.01 26.38
C ALA A 15 -13.33 -2.23 27.22
N GLN A 16 -13.43 -2.38 28.54
CA GLN A 16 -12.54 -1.76 29.52
C GLN A 16 -11.42 -2.73 29.90
N SER A 17 -10.20 -2.22 29.98
CA SER A 17 -9.05 -2.95 30.53
C SER A 17 -9.17 -3.06 32.05
N ALA A 18 -8.37 -3.95 32.67
CA ALA A 18 -8.30 -4.14 34.12
C ALA A 18 -7.95 -2.86 34.92
N THR A 19 -7.48 -1.81 34.24
CA THR A 19 -7.18 -0.48 34.77
C THR A 19 -8.34 0.53 34.65
N GLY A 20 -9.50 0.13 34.10
CA GLY A 20 -10.68 1.00 33.97
C GLY A 20 -10.62 2.00 32.80
N GLU A 21 -9.67 1.82 31.88
CA GLU A 21 -9.54 2.58 30.63
C GLU A 21 -10.16 1.80 29.46
N PHE A 22 -10.83 2.52 28.55
CA PHE A 22 -11.37 1.93 27.34
C PHE A 22 -10.26 1.53 26.37
N ILE A 23 -10.41 0.38 25.71
CA ILE A 23 -9.44 -0.14 24.73
C ILE A 23 -9.57 0.58 23.37
N GLY A 24 -10.76 1.09 23.04
CA GLY A 24 -11.00 1.84 21.82
C GLY A 24 -10.42 3.26 21.88
N VAL A 25 -9.74 3.68 20.81
CA VAL A 25 -9.09 5.01 20.74
C VAL A 25 -10.08 6.16 20.95
N VAL A 26 -11.29 6.06 20.38
CA VAL A 26 -12.30 7.13 20.48
C VAL A 26 -12.95 7.17 21.88
N PRO A 27 -13.48 6.05 22.44
CA PRO A 27 -13.97 6.04 23.82
C PRO A 27 -12.92 6.41 24.87
N ALA A 28 -11.66 5.99 24.69
CA ALA A 28 -10.56 6.33 25.60
C ALA A 28 -10.22 7.83 25.56
N LEU A 29 -10.27 8.45 24.38
CA LEU A 29 -10.11 9.90 24.25
C LEU A 29 -11.21 10.66 24.99
N PHE A 30 -12.47 10.26 24.81
CA PHE A 30 -13.60 10.91 25.48
C PHE A 30 -13.55 10.73 26.99
N ASP A 31 -13.21 9.54 27.49
CA ASP A 31 -13.12 9.25 28.92
C ASP A 31 -11.95 9.99 29.59
N ASN A 32 -10.77 10.09 28.95
CA ASN A 32 -9.64 10.87 29.46
C ASN A 32 -9.91 12.38 29.49
N ILE A 33 -10.65 12.89 28.50
CA ILE A 33 -11.11 14.29 28.47
C ILE A 33 -12.17 14.52 29.56
N LEU A 34 -13.13 13.60 29.74
CA LEU A 34 -14.19 13.71 30.75
C LEU A 34 -13.65 13.61 32.19
N ARG A 35 -12.64 12.77 32.43
CA ARG A 35 -11.99 12.60 33.74
C ARG A 35 -11.01 13.73 34.10
N GLY A 36 -10.80 14.71 33.20
CA GLY A 36 -9.95 15.87 33.46
C GLY A 36 -8.45 15.57 33.53
N ASN A 37 -7.99 14.40 33.05
CA ASN A 37 -6.58 14.03 33.02
C ASN A 37 -5.93 14.55 31.72
N ILE A 38 -5.77 15.87 31.63
CA ILE A 38 -5.24 16.58 30.45
C ILE A 38 -3.70 16.56 30.44
N SER A 39 -3.07 15.46 30.85
CA SER A 39 -1.63 15.33 30.71
C SER A 39 -1.28 15.18 29.22
N PHE A 40 -0.36 16.02 28.74
CA PHE A 40 0.14 16.00 27.35
C PHE A 40 0.62 14.61 26.91
N GLY A 41 1.11 13.79 27.85
CA GLY A 41 1.55 12.42 27.59
C GLY A 41 0.42 11.41 27.38
N ALA A 42 -0.73 11.59 28.04
CA ALA A 42 -1.86 10.68 27.86
C ALA A 42 -2.62 10.98 26.56
N LEU A 43 -2.81 12.26 26.23
CA LEU A 43 -3.50 12.66 25.01
C LEU A 43 -2.69 12.37 23.74
N SER A 44 -1.35 12.47 23.79
CA SER A 44 -0.50 12.20 22.63
C SER A 44 -0.58 10.73 22.17
N ILE A 45 -0.76 9.79 23.10
CA ILE A 45 -0.87 8.35 22.79
C ILE A 45 -2.11 8.04 21.92
N TYR A 46 -3.21 8.79 22.10
CA TYR A 46 -4.45 8.54 21.36
C TYR A 46 -4.64 9.44 20.13
N ILE A 47 -4.20 10.70 20.20
CA ILE A 47 -4.34 11.65 19.08
C ILE A 47 -3.35 11.32 17.96
N LEU A 48 -2.14 10.88 18.29
CA LEU A 48 -1.08 10.69 17.30
C LEU A 48 -1.39 9.55 16.31
N PRO A 49 -1.86 8.36 16.73
CA PRO A 49 -2.28 7.32 15.78
C PRO A 49 -3.45 7.74 14.88
N LEU A 50 -4.38 8.55 15.41
CA LEU A 50 -5.51 9.07 14.64
C LEU A 50 -5.04 10.01 13.53
N LEU A 51 -4.17 10.97 13.89
CA LEU A 51 -3.60 11.93 12.94
C LEU A 51 -2.70 11.23 11.91
N ALA A 52 -1.90 10.26 12.35
CA ALA A 52 -1.10 9.41 11.48
C ALA A 52 -1.96 8.65 10.46
N THR A 53 -3.05 8.02 10.90
CA THR A 53 -3.98 7.33 10.00
C THR A 53 -4.60 8.28 8.98
N PHE A 54 -4.99 9.50 9.39
CA PHE A 54 -5.51 10.51 8.46
C PHE A 54 -4.45 10.97 7.44
N LEU A 55 -3.22 11.22 7.89
CA LEU A 55 -2.11 11.64 7.02
C LEU A 55 -1.78 10.56 5.99
N VAL A 56 -1.63 9.30 6.43
CA VAL A 56 -1.39 8.15 5.54
C VAL A 56 -2.54 8.01 4.53
N PHE A 57 -3.79 8.14 4.98
CA PHE A 57 -4.96 8.11 4.10
C PHE A 57 -4.89 9.19 3.01
N ALA A 58 -4.64 10.45 3.40
CA ALA A 58 -4.55 11.58 2.46
C ALA A 58 -3.41 11.37 1.43
N LEU A 59 -2.25 10.88 1.88
CA LEU A 59 -1.11 10.62 1.02
C LEU A 59 -1.40 9.51 -0.01
N VAL A 60 -2.05 8.42 0.43
CA VAL A 60 -2.44 7.31 -0.46
C VAL A 60 -3.46 7.77 -1.50
N VAL A 61 -4.49 8.51 -1.10
CA VAL A 61 -5.51 9.05 -2.02
C VAL A 61 -4.87 10.00 -3.03
N TYR A 62 -3.97 10.88 -2.58
CA TYR A 62 -3.24 11.78 -3.46
C TYR A 62 -2.40 11.01 -4.49
N GLY A 63 -1.65 9.99 -4.05
CA GLY A 63 -0.86 9.14 -4.93
C GLY A 63 -1.69 8.35 -5.94
N GLN A 64 -2.87 7.89 -5.55
CA GLN A 64 -3.78 7.15 -6.42
C GLN A 64 -4.50 8.04 -7.46
N ALA A 65 -4.65 9.33 -7.17
CA ALA A 65 -5.19 10.30 -8.11
C ALA A 65 -4.22 10.65 -9.25
N LEU A 66 -2.92 10.39 -9.11
CA LEU A 66 -1.91 10.69 -10.13
C LEU A 66 -2.11 9.85 -11.40
N ARG A 67 -2.17 10.53 -12.55
CA ARG A 67 -2.35 9.92 -13.88
C ARG A 67 -1.30 10.48 -14.84
N VAL A 68 -0.78 9.61 -15.69
CA VAL A 68 0.09 9.96 -16.81
C VAL A 68 -0.73 9.87 -18.08
N GLU A 69 -0.94 10.99 -18.75
CA GLU A 69 -1.69 11.05 -19.99
C GLU A 69 -0.76 10.80 -21.19
N ILE A 70 -1.00 9.72 -21.93
CA ILE A 70 -0.32 9.52 -23.21
C ILE A 70 -1.21 10.12 -24.31
N PRO A 71 -0.67 11.01 -25.18
CA PRO A 71 -1.40 11.49 -26.34
C PRO A 71 -1.52 10.37 -27.37
N LEU A 72 -2.62 9.63 -27.30
CA LEU A 72 -3.10 8.80 -28.39
C LEU A 72 -4.11 9.67 -29.16
N ALA A 73 -3.96 9.84 -30.46
CA ALA A 73 -5.08 10.32 -31.28
C ALA A 73 -5.72 9.15 -32.01
N PHE A 74 -6.90 9.36 -32.60
CA PHE A 74 -7.56 8.36 -33.42
C PHE A 74 -7.16 8.54 -34.89
N GLY A 75 -6.70 7.48 -35.54
CA GLY A 75 -6.37 7.49 -36.98
C GLY A 75 -7.60 7.53 -37.89
N ALA A 76 -8.79 7.22 -37.38
CA ALA A 76 -10.02 7.14 -38.19
C ALA A 76 -10.67 8.51 -38.48
N PHE A 77 -10.51 9.50 -37.60
CA PHE A 77 -11.08 10.84 -37.78
C PHE A 77 -9.98 11.89 -37.57
N ARG A 78 -9.56 12.56 -38.65
CA ARG A 78 -8.63 13.70 -38.59
C ARG A 78 -9.14 14.72 -37.57
N GLY A 79 -8.37 14.97 -36.51
CA GLY A 79 -8.64 16.04 -35.53
C GLY A 79 -9.27 15.62 -34.20
N PHE A 80 -9.78 14.38 -34.05
CA PHE A 80 -10.23 13.87 -32.75
C PHE A 80 -9.08 13.08 -32.10
N GLY A 81 -8.38 13.71 -31.15
CA GLY A 81 -7.42 13.02 -30.28
C GLY A 81 -7.94 12.94 -28.87
N ARG A 82 -8.19 11.73 -28.36
CA ARG A 82 -8.57 11.54 -26.95
C ARG A 82 -7.36 10.99 -26.21
N LYS A 83 -6.84 11.80 -25.29
CA LYS A 83 -5.77 11.39 -24.39
C LYS A 83 -6.20 10.12 -23.65
N TRP A 84 -5.32 9.12 -23.62
CA TRP A 84 -5.58 7.89 -22.87
C TRP A 84 -4.85 7.99 -21.53
N PRO A 85 -5.58 8.13 -20.42
CA PRO A 85 -4.97 8.28 -19.11
C PRO A 85 -4.53 6.91 -18.58
N LEU A 86 -3.24 6.75 -18.35
CA LEU A 86 -2.69 5.63 -17.57
C LEU A 86 -2.57 6.08 -16.12
N LYS A 87 -2.95 5.22 -15.17
CA LYS A 87 -2.74 5.49 -13.74
C LYS A 87 -1.26 5.41 -13.42
N PHE A 88 -0.76 6.30 -12.56
CA PHE A 88 0.62 6.25 -12.08
C PHE A 88 0.91 4.92 -11.37
N ILE A 89 -0.02 4.49 -10.51
CA ILE A 89 -0.01 3.17 -9.89
C ILE A 89 -0.58 2.16 -10.89
N TYR A 90 0.23 1.79 -11.88
CA TYR A 90 -0.20 0.97 -13.01
C TYR A 90 -0.70 -0.42 -12.59
N THR A 91 0.09 -1.14 -11.78
CA THR A 91 -0.19 -2.50 -11.32
C THR A 91 -1.18 -2.60 -10.16
N SER A 92 -1.83 -1.48 -9.79
CA SER A 92 -2.69 -1.39 -8.61
C SER A 92 -1.97 -1.88 -7.34
N VAL A 93 -2.75 -2.36 -6.38
CA VAL A 93 -2.34 -2.77 -5.04
C VAL A 93 -1.62 -4.13 -4.98
N MET A 94 -1.69 -4.93 -6.06
CA MET A 94 -1.25 -6.33 -6.07
C MET A 94 0.23 -6.56 -5.68
N PRO A 95 1.20 -5.75 -6.12
CA PRO A 95 2.60 -6.00 -5.79
C PRO A 95 2.90 -5.88 -4.29
N VAL A 96 2.19 -5.00 -3.58
CA VAL A 96 2.33 -4.84 -2.13
C VAL A 96 1.67 -5.98 -1.37
N ILE A 97 0.57 -6.54 -1.89
CA ILE A 97 -0.04 -7.74 -1.31
C ILE A 97 0.92 -8.93 -1.41
N LEU A 98 1.56 -9.12 -2.57
CA LEU A 98 2.47 -10.23 -2.80
C LEU A 98 3.74 -10.12 -1.95
N THR A 99 4.33 -8.93 -1.83
CA THR A 99 5.47 -8.70 -0.92
C THR A 99 5.11 -8.95 0.53
N ALA A 100 3.98 -8.43 1.01
CA ALA A 100 3.53 -8.65 2.38
C ALA A 100 3.28 -10.14 2.65
N ALA A 101 2.72 -10.87 1.70
CA ALA A 101 2.53 -12.32 1.81
C ALA A 101 3.86 -13.08 1.90
N VAL A 102 4.86 -12.72 1.08
CA VAL A 102 6.21 -13.30 1.16
C VAL A 102 6.83 -13.03 2.52
N LEU A 103 6.73 -11.80 3.03
CA LEU A 103 7.24 -11.44 4.34
C LEU A 103 6.59 -12.26 5.46
N ILE A 104 5.25 -12.38 5.45
CA ILE A 104 4.53 -13.20 6.43
C ILE A 104 4.96 -14.67 6.36
N ASN A 105 5.15 -15.21 5.15
CA ASN A 105 5.62 -16.59 4.99
C ASN A 105 7.04 -16.77 5.54
N ILE A 106 7.95 -15.82 5.28
CA ILE A 106 9.31 -15.83 5.84
C ILE A 106 9.24 -15.80 7.37
N GLU A 107 8.40 -14.95 7.96
CA GLU A 107 8.22 -14.89 9.43
C GLU A 107 7.70 -16.21 9.99
N VAL A 108 6.75 -16.86 9.31
CA VAL A 108 6.21 -18.16 9.74
C VAL A 108 7.29 -19.24 9.68
N TRP A 109 8.05 -19.34 8.59
CA TRP A 109 9.15 -20.29 8.46
C TRP A 109 10.23 -20.06 9.52
N ALA A 110 10.59 -18.81 9.76
CA ALA A 110 11.58 -18.45 10.76
C ALA A 110 11.12 -18.84 12.18
N ARG A 111 9.84 -18.66 12.52
CA ARG A 111 9.27 -19.11 13.79
C ARG A 111 9.27 -20.64 13.93
N LEU A 112 8.94 -21.37 12.86
CA LEU A 112 8.93 -22.84 12.87
C LEU A 112 10.34 -23.40 13.10
N ILE A 113 11.33 -22.86 12.39
CA ILE A 113 12.73 -23.27 12.52
C ILE A 113 13.30 -22.89 13.91
N ALA A 114 12.95 -21.71 14.42
CA ALA A 114 13.40 -21.26 15.73
C ALA A 114 12.80 -22.10 16.88
N LYS A 115 11.56 -22.57 16.75
CA LYS A 115 10.93 -23.47 17.74
C LYS A 115 11.56 -24.87 17.77
N THR A 116 12.05 -25.37 16.64
CA THR A 116 12.74 -26.67 16.60
C THR A 116 14.17 -26.63 17.17
N ALA A 117 14.69 -25.46 17.52
CA ALA A 117 16.06 -25.28 17.99
C ALA A 117 16.23 -25.34 19.54
N VAL A 118 15.19 -25.68 20.30
CA VAL A 118 15.28 -25.73 21.77
C VAL A 118 14.65 -27.01 22.32
N GLU A 119 15.48 -28.04 22.48
CA GLU A 119 15.31 -29.01 23.56
C GLU A 119 16.61 -29.67 24.08
N GLY A 120 17.81 -29.12 23.85
CA GLY A 120 18.95 -29.69 24.58
C GLY A 120 20.39 -29.21 24.36
N THR A 121 20.76 -28.61 23.23
CA THR A 121 22.20 -28.40 22.99
C THR A 121 22.47 -27.18 22.12
N SER A 122 23.04 -26.15 22.74
CA SER A 122 23.43 -24.84 22.20
C SER A 122 22.29 -24.00 21.61
N LYS A 123 22.19 -22.74 22.03
CA LYS A 123 21.43 -21.69 21.33
C LYS A 123 22.03 -21.52 19.92
N MET A 124 21.75 -22.45 19.01
CA MET A 124 21.92 -22.20 17.59
C MET A 124 20.75 -21.31 17.19
N CYS A 125 20.88 -20.01 17.48
CA CYS A 125 20.13 -19.00 16.76
C CYS A 125 20.48 -19.22 15.28
N GLY A 126 19.56 -19.85 14.53
CA GLY A 126 19.73 -20.00 13.10
C GLY A 126 19.91 -18.61 12.46
N LEU A 127 20.57 -18.57 11.30
CA LEU A 127 20.80 -17.34 10.52
C LEU A 127 19.52 -16.49 10.31
N LEU A 128 18.35 -17.14 10.35
CA LEU A 128 17.03 -16.51 10.20
C LEU A 128 16.53 -15.77 11.45
N GLY A 129 17.03 -16.10 12.65
CA GLY A 129 16.82 -15.32 13.87
C GLY A 129 16.32 -16.08 15.09
N CYS A 130 16.57 -15.49 16.27
CA CYS A 130 16.05 -15.96 17.54
C CYS A 130 14.76 -15.20 17.88
N TYR A 131 13.72 -15.94 18.24
CA TYR A 131 12.44 -15.41 18.68
C TYR A 131 12.34 -15.52 20.20
N GLU A 132 11.94 -14.43 20.84
CA GLU A 132 11.53 -14.43 22.25
C GLU A 132 10.04 -14.07 22.28
N GLY A 133 9.19 -15.07 22.50
CA GLY A 133 7.73 -14.91 22.38
C GLY A 133 7.26 -14.65 20.94
N ASN A 134 6.59 -13.52 20.71
CA ASN A 134 6.02 -13.15 19.40
C ASN A 134 6.90 -12.14 18.62
N GLN A 135 8.06 -11.76 19.16
CA GLN A 135 8.98 -10.79 18.56
C GLN A 135 10.31 -11.45 18.20
N ALA A 136 10.84 -11.13 17.02
CA ALA A 136 12.19 -11.52 16.64
C ALA A 136 13.18 -10.61 17.38
N VAL A 137 14.10 -11.18 18.16
CA VAL A 137 15.09 -10.43 18.95
C VAL A 137 16.43 -10.33 18.22
N SER A 138 16.73 -11.28 17.32
CA SER A 138 17.92 -11.23 16.47
C SER A 138 17.70 -11.94 15.14
N GLY A 139 18.54 -11.68 14.13
CA GLY A 139 18.56 -12.37 12.83
C GLY A 139 18.05 -11.55 11.64
N ILE A 140 18.08 -12.14 10.44
CA ILE A 140 17.64 -11.47 9.20
C ILE A 140 16.17 -11.02 9.29
N VAL A 141 15.32 -11.80 9.95
CA VAL A 141 13.90 -11.46 10.08
C VAL A 141 13.67 -10.23 10.97
N HIS A 142 14.53 -10.01 11.96
CA HIS A 142 14.49 -8.80 12.77
C HIS A 142 14.66 -7.52 11.92
N TYR A 143 15.47 -7.57 10.86
CA TYR A 143 15.68 -6.45 9.93
C TYR A 143 14.58 -6.28 8.87
N ILE A 144 13.75 -7.31 8.67
CA ILE A 144 12.68 -7.35 7.66
C ILE A 144 11.30 -7.15 8.31
N THR A 145 11.17 -7.23 9.63
CA THR A 145 9.90 -6.97 10.34
C THR A 145 9.80 -5.47 10.72
N PRO A 146 8.63 -4.83 10.56
CA PRO A 146 8.46 -3.42 10.92
C PRO A 146 8.62 -3.19 12.44
N PRO A 147 9.36 -2.15 12.86
CA PRO A 147 9.47 -1.77 14.27
C PRO A 147 8.17 -1.12 14.76
N HIS A 148 7.35 -1.90 15.48
CA HIS A 148 6.06 -1.44 16.01
C HIS A 148 6.17 -0.33 17.07
N GLN A 149 7.34 -0.15 17.69
CA GLN A 149 7.57 0.85 18.74
C GLN A 149 8.29 2.12 18.23
N PHE A 150 8.57 2.21 16.94
CA PHE A 150 9.37 3.30 16.36
C PHE A 150 8.80 4.70 16.70
N MET A 151 7.48 4.87 16.59
CA MET A 151 6.84 6.14 16.89
C MET A 151 6.92 6.51 18.39
N PHE A 152 6.82 5.53 19.29
CA PHE A 152 6.96 5.75 20.73
C PHE A 152 8.42 6.07 21.11
N ASN A 153 9.39 5.46 20.44
CA ASN A 153 10.81 5.68 20.70
C ASN A 153 11.29 7.07 20.23
N ILE A 154 10.76 7.58 19.11
CA ILE A 154 11.03 8.95 18.65
C ILE A 154 10.54 9.99 19.67
N ILE A 155 9.34 9.81 20.21
CA ILE A 155 8.72 10.76 21.16
C ILE A 155 9.52 10.82 22.47
N ASN A 156 10.07 9.69 22.90
CA ASN A 156 10.90 9.62 24.09
C ASN A 156 12.37 10.03 23.86
N LEU A 157 12.73 10.51 22.65
CA LEU A 157 14.08 10.90 22.24
C LEU A 157 15.15 9.81 22.46
N ASN A 158 14.72 8.54 22.56
CA ASN A 158 15.61 7.40 22.72
C ASN A 158 16.05 6.89 21.34
N PHE A 159 17.05 7.56 20.77
CA PHE A 159 17.67 7.16 19.52
C PHE A 159 18.57 5.95 19.73
N ILE A 160 18.03 4.76 19.46
CA ILE A 160 18.81 3.52 19.40
C ILE A 160 19.25 3.36 17.94
N PRO A 161 20.56 3.41 17.61
CA PRO A 161 21.05 3.32 16.24
C PRO A 161 20.57 2.09 15.46
N ASP A 162 20.32 0.99 16.17
CA ASP A 162 19.81 -0.27 15.61
C ASP A 162 18.42 -0.14 14.95
N GLU A 163 17.56 0.72 15.50
CA GLU A 163 16.21 0.96 14.97
C GLU A 163 16.25 1.68 13.61
N ILE A 164 17.21 2.58 13.40
CA ILE A 164 17.37 3.30 12.12
C ILE A 164 17.78 2.33 11.02
N ILE A 165 18.69 1.41 11.33
CA ILE A 165 19.12 0.37 10.39
C ILE A 165 17.91 -0.49 9.99
N ARG A 166 17.09 -0.89 10.97
CA ARG A 166 15.87 -1.68 10.72
C ARG A 166 14.87 -0.96 9.82
N VAL A 167 14.65 0.33 10.04
CA VAL A 167 13.76 1.17 9.21
C VAL A 167 14.25 1.21 7.76
N ILE A 168 15.55 1.40 7.56
CA ILE A 168 16.15 1.47 6.23
C ILE A 168 16.07 0.11 5.54
N THR A 169 16.44 -0.99 6.20
CA THR A 169 16.39 -2.33 5.61
C THR A 169 14.97 -2.76 5.28
N TYR A 170 14.01 -2.47 6.17
CA TYR A 170 12.59 -2.73 5.93
C TYR A 170 12.06 -1.98 4.72
N THR A 171 12.36 -0.68 4.64
CA THR A 171 11.94 0.18 3.51
C THR A 171 12.53 -0.33 2.21
N LEU A 172 13.82 -0.64 2.20
CA LEU A 172 14.49 -1.17 1.02
C LEU A 172 13.86 -2.50 0.57
N PHE A 173 13.58 -3.40 1.52
CA PHE A 173 12.94 -4.68 1.22
C PHE A 173 11.54 -4.49 0.60
N MET A 174 10.71 -3.62 1.18
CA MET A 174 9.36 -3.36 0.65
C MET A 174 9.40 -2.68 -0.72
N VAL A 175 10.28 -1.70 -0.94
CA VAL A 175 10.44 -1.02 -2.23
C VAL A 175 10.95 -1.97 -3.31
N VAL A 176 12.01 -2.74 -3.03
CA VAL A 176 12.58 -3.68 -3.99
C VAL A 176 11.58 -4.80 -4.30
N GLY A 177 11.00 -5.40 -3.26
CA GLY A 177 10.02 -6.46 -3.43
C GLY A 177 8.82 -6.01 -4.26
N SER A 178 8.25 -4.83 -3.95
CA SER A 178 7.06 -4.33 -4.64
C SER A 178 7.37 -3.94 -6.09
N THR A 179 8.57 -3.45 -6.37
CA THR A 179 9.04 -3.18 -7.73
C THR A 179 9.16 -4.46 -8.54
N VAL A 180 9.79 -5.49 -7.97
CA VAL A 180 9.96 -6.80 -8.63
C VAL A 180 8.61 -7.45 -8.91
N PHE A 181 7.72 -7.50 -7.91
CA PHE A 181 6.38 -8.05 -8.09
C PHE A 181 5.51 -7.22 -9.03
N SER A 182 5.73 -5.90 -9.11
CA SER A 182 5.05 -5.04 -10.09
C SER A 182 5.43 -5.44 -11.52
N LEU A 183 6.72 -5.61 -11.80
CA LEU A 183 7.18 -6.07 -13.11
C LEU A 183 6.63 -7.45 -13.49
N PHE A 184 6.64 -8.40 -12.54
CA PHE A 184 6.03 -9.70 -12.77
C PHE A 184 4.52 -9.59 -13.03
N TRP A 185 3.82 -8.75 -12.27
CA TRP A 185 2.37 -8.55 -12.43
C TRP A 185 2.01 -8.00 -13.81
N VAL A 186 2.74 -7.00 -14.32
CA VAL A 186 2.52 -6.47 -15.68
C VAL A 186 2.61 -7.57 -16.74
N ASN A 187 3.61 -8.43 -16.63
CA ASN A 187 3.86 -9.49 -17.60
C ASN A 187 2.85 -10.64 -17.50
N THR A 188 2.38 -10.98 -16.30
CA THR A 188 1.45 -12.11 -16.09
C THR A 188 -0.02 -11.72 -16.27
N SER A 189 -0.41 -10.49 -15.96
CA SER A 189 -1.82 -10.05 -16.02
C SER A 189 -2.28 -9.61 -17.42
N GLY A 190 -1.46 -9.79 -18.46
CA GLY A 190 -1.76 -9.31 -19.81
C GLY A 190 -1.83 -7.78 -19.90
N MET A 191 -1.19 -7.09 -18.95
CA MET A 191 -1.06 -5.62 -18.91
C MET A 191 0.25 -5.17 -19.56
N ASP A 192 0.95 -6.08 -20.22
CA ASP A 192 2.16 -5.79 -20.97
C ASP A 192 1.86 -4.97 -22.23
N ALA A 193 2.87 -4.26 -22.73
CA ALA A 193 2.71 -3.35 -23.86
C ALA A 193 2.20 -4.05 -25.13
N ARG A 194 2.52 -5.33 -25.34
CA ARG A 194 2.06 -6.09 -26.49
C ARG A 194 0.58 -6.44 -26.39
N SER A 195 0.14 -6.97 -25.24
CA SER A 195 -1.27 -7.29 -25.01
C SER A 195 -2.16 -6.05 -25.10
N VAL A 196 -1.73 -4.94 -24.50
CA VAL A 196 -2.47 -3.67 -24.56
C VAL A 196 -2.49 -3.10 -25.98
N ALA A 197 -1.37 -3.15 -26.72
CA ALA A 197 -1.33 -2.72 -28.12
C ALA A 197 -2.31 -3.52 -28.99
N ASN A 198 -2.39 -4.84 -28.79
CA ASN A 198 -3.34 -5.70 -29.49
C ASN A 198 -4.80 -5.37 -29.13
N GLN A 199 -5.08 -5.02 -27.87
CA GLN A 199 -6.42 -4.60 -27.43
C GLN A 199 -6.85 -3.27 -28.04
N ILE A 200 -5.93 -2.30 -28.12
CA ILE A 200 -6.14 -0.99 -28.78
C ILE A 200 -6.42 -1.20 -30.28
N LEU A 201 -5.69 -2.08 -30.95
CA LEU A 201 -5.93 -2.39 -32.37
C LEU A 201 -7.28 -3.07 -32.59
N ARG A 202 -7.67 -4.03 -31.74
CA ARG A 202 -8.96 -4.73 -31.82
C ARG A 202 -10.16 -3.80 -31.60
N SER A 203 -9.99 -2.76 -30.79
CA SER A 203 -11.02 -1.73 -30.55
C SER A 203 -11.11 -0.67 -31.68
N GLY A 204 -10.29 -0.79 -32.73
CA GLY A 204 -10.32 0.14 -33.87
C GLY A 204 -9.63 1.48 -33.61
N MET A 205 -8.95 1.64 -32.48
CA MET A 205 -8.18 2.83 -32.15
C MET A 205 -6.79 2.78 -32.82
N GLN A 206 -6.33 3.89 -33.40
CA GLN A 206 -5.04 3.97 -34.09
C GLN A 206 -4.29 5.23 -33.69
N ILE A 207 -3.04 5.12 -33.25
CA ILE A 207 -2.16 6.26 -32.94
C ILE A 207 -1.89 7.09 -34.23
N PRO A 208 -2.04 8.43 -34.21
CA PRO A 208 -1.81 9.27 -35.37
C PRO A 208 -0.34 9.21 -35.79
N GLY A 209 -0.07 9.26 -37.09
CA GLY A 209 1.29 9.35 -37.63
C GLY A 209 2.04 8.03 -37.84
N PHE A 210 1.53 6.89 -37.35
CA PHE A 210 2.14 5.57 -37.56
C PHE A 210 1.27 4.63 -38.42
N ARG A 211 1.92 3.79 -39.23
CA ARG A 211 1.28 2.67 -39.96
C ARG A 211 0.70 1.67 -38.96
N ARG A 212 -0.33 0.90 -39.37
CA ARG A 212 -1.06 -0.09 -38.54
C ARG A 212 -0.21 -1.32 -38.17
N ASP A 213 0.98 -1.10 -37.63
CA ASP A 213 1.86 -2.17 -37.19
C ASP A 213 1.83 -2.28 -35.66
N PRO A 214 1.41 -3.42 -35.10
CA PRO A 214 1.36 -3.63 -33.64
C PRO A 214 2.71 -3.39 -32.96
N ARG A 215 3.81 -3.66 -33.66
CA ARG A 215 5.18 -3.48 -33.15
C ARG A 215 5.54 -2.03 -32.84
N ILE A 216 4.98 -1.08 -33.59
CA ILE A 216 5.24 0.35 -33.40
C ILE A 216 4.44 0.86 -32.19
N ILE A 217 3.19 0.43 -32.07
CA ILE A 217 2.34 0.76 -30.91
C ILE A 217 2.93 0.16 -29.63
N GLU A 218 3.38 -1.10 -29.69
CA GLU A 218 4.07 -1.80 -28.61
C GLU A 218 5.31 -1.03 -28.15
N SER A 219 6.19 -0.60 -29.05
CA SER A 219 7.44 0.08 -28.68
C SER A 219 7.19 1.45 -28.03
N VAL A 220 6.21 2.20 -28.52
CA VAL A 220 5.78 3.47 -27.91
C VAL A 220 5.24 3.21 -26.50
N LEU A 221 4.35 2.23 -26.37
CA LEU A 221 3.68 1.95 -25.10
C LEU A 221 4.62 1.34 -24.05
N GLN A 222 5.57 0.49 -24.48
CA GLN A 222 6.61 -0.09 -23.63
C GLN A 222 7.44 0.99 -22.93
N ARG A 223 7.73 2.10 -23.63
CA ARG A 223 8.46 3.24 -23.07
C ARG A 223 7.74 3.91 -21.90
N TYR A 224 6.43 3.76 -21.79
CA TYR A 224 5.63 4.31 -20.70
C TYR A 224 5.26 3.25 -19.65
N ILE A 225 4.83 2.06 -20.07
CA ILE A 225 4.37 1.00 -19.16
C ILE A 225 5.50 0.52 -18.25
N THR A 226 6.70 0.27 -18.78
CA THR A 226 7.81 -0.27 -17.97
C THR A 226 8.25 0.71 -16.88
N PRO A 227 8.49 2.01 -17.15
CA PRO A 227 8.77 2.97 -16.09
C PRO A 227 7.60 3.16 -15.11
N LEU A 228 6.35 3.15 -15.58
CA LEU A 228 5.17 3.24 -14.72
C LEU A 228 5.07 2.05 -13.76
N ALA A 229 5.41 0.85 -14.21
CA ALA A 229 5.42 -0.34 -13.37
C ALA A 229 6.51 -0.24 -12.29
N ILE A 230 7.71 0.19 -12.65
CA ILE A 230 8.85 0.32 -11.72
C ILE A 230 8.58 1.42 -10.71
N LEU A 231 8.25 2.63 -11.18
CA LEU A 231 8.01 3.80 -10.33
C LEU A 231 6.75 3.62 -9.48
N GLY A 232 5.68 3.08 -10.06
CA GLY A 232 4.45 2.78 -9.33
C GLY A 232 4.69 1.74 -8.25
N GLY A 233 5.36 0.63 -8.58
CA GLY A 233 5.73 -0.40 -7.60
C GLY A 233 6.57 0.16 -6.45
N ALA A 234 7.66 0.86 -6.78
CA ALA A 234 8.55 1.48 -5.80
C ALA A 234 7.82 2.49 -4.91
N PHE A 235 6.95 3.33 -5.50
CA PHE A 235 6.18 4.33 -4.77
C PHE A 235 5.20 3.68 -3.79
N VAL A 236 4.45 2.65 -4.20
CA VAL A 236 3.52 1.98 -3.28
C VAL A 236 4.28 1.23 -2.18
N GLY A 237 5.43 0.61 -2.50
CA GLY A 237 6.30 0.01 -1.48
C GLY A 237 6.78 1.03 -0.45
N LEU A 238 7.20 2.21 -0.90
CA LEU A 238 7.62 3.31 -0.03
C LEU A 238 6.47 3.79 0.85
N LEU A 239 5.27 3.99 0.27
CA LEU A 239 4.09 4.39 1.04
C LEU A 239 3.70 3.35 2.09
N ALA A 240 3.80 2.06 1.75
CA ALA A 240 3.55 0.98 2.68
C ALA A 240 4.52 1.03 3.87
N SER A 241 5.81 1.29 3.61
CA SER A 241 6.81 1.43 4.68
C SER A 241 6.53 2.64 5.58
N ILE A 242 6.25 3.81 5.00
CA ILE A 242 5.89 5.00 5.77
C ILE A 242 4.65 4.74 6.63
N ALA A 243 3.63 4.07 6.07
CA ALA A 243 2.41 3.75 6.79
C ALA A 243 2.67 2.84 8.00
N ASP A 244 3.57 1.87 7.88
CA ASP A 244 3.91 0.94 8.97
C ASP A 244 4.73 1.62 10.08
N PHE A 245 5.57 2.60 9.76
CA PHE A 245 6.31 3.37 10.78
C PHE A 245 5.49 4.46 11.45
N SER A 246 4.47 4.99 10.76
CA SER A 246 3.65 6.10 11.23
C SER A 246 2.75 5.72 12.43
N GLY A 247 2.82 4.50 12.96
CA GLY A 247 2.11 4.08 14.16
C GLY A 247 0.58 4.24 14.07
N SER A 248 0.04 3.98 12.88
CA SER A 248 -1.40 3.94 12.62
C SER A 248 -2.11 2.95 13.56
N ILE A 249 -3.40 3.21 13.84
CA ILE A 249 -4.25 2.37 14.71
C ILE A 249 -4.28 0.90 14.27
N VAL A 250 -4.14 0.65 12.97
CA VAL A 250 -4.05 -0.68 12.36
C VAL A 250 -2.68 -0.82 11.68
N ARG A 251 -2.24 -2.05 11.38
CA ARG A 251 -1.08 -2.30 10.49
C ARG A 251 -1.19 -1.40 9.25
N GLY A 252 -0.20 -0.54 9.05
CA GLY A 252 -0.21 0.54 8.05
C GLY A 252 -0.31 0.02 6.62
N THR A 253 0.38 -1.08 6.33
CA THR A 253 0.21 -1.86 5.09
C THR A 253 -1.25 -2.25 4.87
N GLY A 254 -1.90 -2.87 5.85
CA GLY A 254 -3.32 -3.25 5.74
C GLY A 254 -4.25 -2.06 5.48
N LEU A 255 -4.02 -0.93 6.16
CA LEU A 255 -4.79 0.29 5.96
C LEU A 255 -4.64 0.80 4.52
N LEU A 256 -3.40 0.92 4.03
CA LEU A 256 -3.11 1.33 2.65
C LEU A 256 -3.82 0.43 1.63
N LEU A 257 -3.73 -0.89 1.80
CA LEU A 257 -4.36 -1.86 0.91
C LEU A 257 -5.88 -1.65 0.84
N THR A 258 -6.51 -1.44 1.99
CA THR A 258 -7.96 -1.25 2.09
C THR A 258 -8.40 0.02 1.37
N VAL A 259 -7.69 1.12 1.58
CA VAL A 259 -7.97 2.41 0.92
C VAL A 259 -7.81 2.29 -0.59
N MET A 260 -6.72 1.66 -1.04
CA MET A 260 -6.47 1.46 -2.47
C MET A 260 -7.56 0.66 -3.16
N ILE A 261 -8.01 -0.43 -2.54
CA ILE A 261 -9.08 -1.29 -3.07
C ILE A 261 -10.41 -0.51 -3.11
N ILE A 262 -10.77 0.21 -2.04
CA ILE A 262 -12.02 0.98 -2.00
C ILE A 262 -12.01 2.06 -3.08
N TYR A 263 -10.93 2.81 -3.21
CA TYR A 263 -10.84 3.86 -4.22
C TYR A 263 -10.87 3.28 -5.65
N GLN A 264 -10.19 2.15 -5.87
CA GLN A 264 -10.23 1.47 -7.17
C GLN A 264 -11.64 0.99 -7.52
N MET A 265 -12.36 0.40 -6.55
CA MET A 265 -13.75 -0.02 -6.73
C MET A 265 -14.67 1.18 -6.97
N TYR A 266 -14.49 2.28 -6.22
CA TYR A 266 -15.25 3.52 -6.43
C TYR A 266 -15.08 4.05 -7.84
N GLU A 267 -13.84 4.10 -8.35
CA GLU A 267 -13.56 4.57 -9.70
C GLU A 267 -14.16 3.65 -10.78
N GLN A 268 -14.10 2.33 -10.58
CA GLN A 268 -14.73 1.37 -11.49
C GLN A 268 -16.25 1.55 -11.54
N LEU A 269 -16.89 1.71 -10.39
CA LEU A 269 -18.33 1.95 -10.29
C LEU A 269 -18.72 3.28 -10.93
N ALA A 270 -17.94 4.35 -10.70
CA ALA A 270 -18.19 5.66 -11.29
C ALA A 270 -18.11 5.61 -12.83
N MET A 271 -17.13 4.89 -13.38
CA MET A 271 -17.00 4.71 -14.83
C MET A 271 -18.15 3.89 -15.42
N GLN A 272 -18.56 2.79 -14.77
CA GLN A 272 -19.72 2.00 -15.20
C GLN A 272 -21.01 2.82 -15.18
N HIS A 273 -21.22 3.61 -14.12
CA HIS A 273 -22.39 4.48 -14.03
C HIS A 273 -22.43 5.50 -15.18
N LEU A 274 -21.29 6.07 -15.56
CA LEU A 274 -21.19 6.98 -16.70
C LEU A 274 -21.50 6.29 -18.04
N GLU A 275 -21.20 5.00 -18.18
CA GLU A 275 -21.53 4.20 -19.36
C GLU A 275 -23.02 3.84 -19.42
N ASP A 276 -23.65 3.58 -18.27
CA ASP A 276 -25.07 3.21 -18.14
C ASP A 276 -26.01 4.44 -18.12
N MET A 277 -25.50 5.65 -17.91
CA MET A 277 -26.29 6.88 -17.87
C MET A 277 -26.81 7.29 -19.25
N ASN A 278 -28.12 7.57 -19.33
CA ASN A 278 -28.80 8.06 -20.53
C ASN A 278 -28.10 9.33 -21.08
N PRO A 279 -27.81 9.44 -22.40
CA PRO A 279 -26.99 10.51 -23.00
C PRO A 279 -27.36 11.96 -22.64
N MET A 280 -28.60 12.23 -22.21
CA MET A 280 -28.99 13.54 -21.69
C MET A 280 -28.37 13.90 -20.34
N VAL A 281 -28.19 12.94 -19.44
CA VAL A 281 -27.59 13.17 -18.10
C VAL A 281 -26.07 13.35 -18.21
N ARG A 282 -25.45 12.67 -19.18
CA ARG A 282 -24.02 12.81 -19.51
C ARG A 282 -23.63 14.25 -19.87
N LYS A 283 -24.48 14.98 -20.60
CA LYS A 283 -24.26 16.41 -20.94
C LYS A 283 -24.32 17.36 -19.75
N PHE A 284 -24.91 16.96 -18.62
CA PHE A 284 -25.02 17.78 -17.42
C PHE A 284 -23.80 17.62 -16.50
N PHE A 285 -23.13 16.46 -16.52
CA PHE A 285 -21.92 16.19 -15.74
C PHE A 285 -20.60 16.47 -16.48
N GLU A 286 -20.62 16.65 -17.81
CA GLU A 286 -19.45 17.07 -18.61
C GLU A 286 -19.21 18.60 -18.59
N LYS A 287 -20.02 19.39 -17.86
CA LYS A 287 -19.82 20.83 -17.62
C LYS A 287 -19.26 21.08 -16.22
#